data_AF-A0A259HBF0-F1
#
_entry.id   AF-A0A259HBF0-F1
#
_cell.length_a   1.000
_cell.length_b   1.000
_cell.length_c   1.000
_cell.angle_alpha   90.00
_cell.angle_beta   90.00
_cell.angle_gamma   90.00
#
_symmetry.space_group_name_H-M   'P 1'
#
loop_
_entity.id
_entity.type
_entity.pdbx_description
1 polymer ?
#
loop_
_entity_poly.entity_id
_entity_poly.type
_entity_poly.pdbx_seq_one_letter_code
_entity_poly.pdbx_strand_id
1 'polypeptide(L)'
;MIDFDDVMLRVKEILETHKTQTKIRDKDIADFLQLDAQYYAVIKRRKKLPYESLATVCYKNRISLNWLLLAQKPQYLTTQA
;
A
#
# COMPACT_ATOMS: atom_id res chain seq x y z
N MET A 1 -9.01 9.08 -11.64
CA MET A 1 -8.69 9.47 -10.25
C MET A 1 -8.17 8.23 -9.54
N ILE A 2 -7.16 8.33 -8.68
CA ILE A 2 -6.65 7.15 -7.94
C ILE A 2 -7.69 6.78 -6.88
N ASP A 3 -8.22 5.56 -6.95
CA ASP A 3 -9.24 5.07 -6.02
C ASP A 3 -8.60 4.50 -4.73
N PHE A 4 -9.21 4.80 -3.58
CA PHE A 4 -8.69 4.35 -2.29
C PHE A 4 -8.79 2.84 -2.12
N ASP A 5 -9.95 2.24 -2.47
CA ASP A 5 -10.20 0.82 -2.24
C ASP A 5 -9.32 -0.04 -3.15
N ASP A 6 -9.12 0.38 -4.40
CA ASP A 6 -8.21 -0.30 -5.34
C ASP A 6 -6.75 -0.29 -4.86
N VAL A 7 -6.29 0.83 -4.29
CA VAL A 7 -4.94 0.91 -3.72
C VAL A 7 -4.84 0.03 -2.47
N MET A 8 -5.83 0.08 -1.57
CA MET A 8 -5.83 -0.76 -0.37
C MET A 8 -5.96 -2.26 -0.69
N LEU A 9 -6.62 -2.64 -1.78
CA LEU A 9 -6.67 -4.03 -2.25
C LEU A 9 -5.25 -4.53 -2.57
N ARG A 10 -4.48 -3.77 -3.36
CA ARG A 10 -3.09 -4.11 -3.67
C ARG A 10 -2.18 -4.07 -2.44
N VAL A 11 -2.41 -3.14 -1.50
CA VAL A 11 -1.71 -3.18 -0.19
C VAL A 11 -1.97 -4.51 0.52
N LYS A 12 -3.21 -4.99 0.55
CA LYS A 12 -3.54 -6.31 1.13
C LYS A 12 -2.85 -7.45 0.39
N GLU A 13 -2.86 -7.46 -0.93
CA GLU A 13 -2.17 -8.48 -1.74
C GLU A 13 -0.68 -8.56 -1.35
N ILE A 14 -0.02 -7.42 -1.17
CA ILE A 14 1.37 -7.38 -0.70
C ILE A 14 1.48 -7.99 0.71
N LEU A 15 0.63 -7.57 1.65
CA LEU A 15 0.63 -8.12 3.01
C LEU A 15 0.40 -9.64 3.04
N GLU A 16 -0.45 -10.18 2.16
CA GLU A 16 -0.71 -11.62 2.05
C GLU A 16 0.55 -12.41 1.67
N THR A 17 1.45 -11.82 0.89
CA THR A 17 2.75 -12.46 0.58
C THR A 17 3.69 -12.56 1.79
N HIS A 18 3.49 -11.72 2.81
CA HIS A 18 4.35 -11.66 4.00
C HIS A 18 3.77 -12.36 5.23
N LYS A 19 2.46 -12.65 5.26
CA LYS A 19 1.78 -13.26 6.42
C LYS A 19 1.10 -14.57 6.05
N THR A 20 1.30 -15.60 6.87
CA THR A 20 0.60 -16.90 6.77
C THR A 20 -0.83 -16.87 7.33
N GLN A 21 -1.32 -15.72 7.80
CA GLN A 21 -2.64 -15.61 8.42
C GLN A 21 -3.76 -15.55 7.36
N THR A 22 -4.86 -16.23 7.65
CA THR A 22 -6.03 -16.36 6.78
C THR A 22 -6.88 -15.10 6.63
N LYS A 23 -6.70 -14.06 7.48
CA LYS A 23 -7.51 -12.84 7.42
C LYS A 23 -6.74 -11.60 7.85
N ILE A 24 -6.54 -10.68 6.90
CA ILE A 24 -5.99 -9.34 7.14
C ILE A 24 -7.07 -8.43 7.75
N ARG A 25 -6.74 -7.77 8.87
CA ARG A 25 -7.58 -6.75 9.50
C ARG A 25 -7.06 -5.35 9.20
N ASP A 26 -7.89 -4.34 9.45
CA ASP A 26 -7.50 -2.93 9.29
C ASP A 26 -6.27 -2.55 10.12
N LYS A 27 -6.11 -3.14 11.32
CA LYS A 27 -4.92 -2.95 12.15
C LYS A 27 -3.65 -3.44 11.46
N ASP A 28 -3.71 -4.60 10.79
CA ASP A 28 -2.56 -5.14 10.06
C ASP A 28 -2.12 -4.20 8.92
N ILE A 29 -3.10 -3.59 8.24
CA ILE A 29 -2.83 -2.61 7.19
C ILE A 29 -2.23 -1.33 7.77
N ALA A 30 -2.77 -0.84 8.89
CA ALA A 30 -2.23 0.32 9.59
C ALA A 30 -0.77 0.09 10.01
N ASP A 31 -0.50 -1.05 10.65
CA ASP A 31 0.85 -1.43 11.09
C ASP A 31 1.82 -1.53 9.89
N PHE A 32 1.40 -2.16 8.79
CA PHE A 32 2.21 -2.25 7.57
C PHE A 32 2.53 -0.90 6.94
N LEU A 33 1.55 0.01 6.93
CA LEU A 33 1.72 1.39 6.47
C LEU A 33 2.43 2.29 7.49
N GLN A 34 2.86 1.75 8.65
CA GLN A 34 3.47 2.52 9.75
C GLN A 34 2.57 3.67 10.21
N LEU A 35 1.27 3.42 10.29
CA LEU A 35 0.25 4.34 10.74
C LEU A 35 -0.33 3.88 12.06
N ASP A 36 -0.72 4.84 12.90
CA ASP A 36 -1.60 4.53 14.02
C ASP A 36 -2.97 4.03 13.52
N ALA A 37 -3.55 3.06 14.23
CA ALA A 37 -4.81 2.43 13.84
C ALA A 37 -6.00 3.41 13.83
N GLN A 38 -6.03 4.39 14.74
CA GLN A 38 -7.07 5.42 14.76
C GLN A 38 -6.91 6.35 13.56
N TYR A 39 -5.67 6.74 13.25
CA TYR A 39 -5.40 7.55 12.07
C TYR A 39 -5.79 6.83 10.78
N TYR A 40 -5.47 5.54 10.64
CA TYR A 40 -5.89 4.73 9.49
C TYR A 40 -7.42 4.67 9.34
N ALA A 41 -8.15 4.49 10.45
CA ALA A 41 -9.61 4.49 10.42
C ALA A 41 -10.20 5.81 9.90
N VAL A 42 -9.59 6.95 10.27
CA VAL A 42 -10.01 8.28 9.81
C VAL A 42 -9.78 8.45 8.31
N ILE A 43 -8.58 8.12 7.79
CA ILE A 43 -8.27 8.29 6.36
C ILE A 43 -9.05 7.30 5.50
N LYS A 44 -9.30 6.08 5.99
CA LYS A 44 -10.15 5.09 5.32
C LYS A 44 -11.57 5.59 5.14
N ARG A 45 -12.19 6.13 6.20
CA ARG A 45 -13.53 6.74 6.13
C ARG A 45 -13.58 7.91 5.16
N ARG A 46 -12.51 8.72 5.09
CA ARG A 46 -12.40 9.88 4.20
C ARG A 46 -11.92 9.53 2.78
N LYS A 47 -11.63 8.25 2.50
CA LYS A 47 -11.03 7.77 1.25
C LYS A 47 -9.77 8.57 0.87
N LYS A 48 -8.92 8.87 1.85
CA LYS A 48 -7.66 9.60 1.67
C LYS A 48 -6.48 8.64 1.65
N LEU A 49 -5.58 8.85 0.70
CA LEU A 49 -4.39 8.03 0.54
C LEU A 49 -3.22 8.61 1.35
N PRO A 50 -2.55 7.80 2.19
CA PRO A 50 -1.35 8.20 2.91
C PRO A 50 -0.13 8.04 1.99
N TYR A 51 0.05 8.96 1.04
CA TYR A 51 1.04 8.83 -0.04
C TYR A 51 2.48 8.59 0.46
N GLU A 52 2.90 9.25 1.53
CA GLU A 52 4.24 9.07 2.12
C GLU A 52 4.44 7.67 2.70
N SER A 53 3.46 7.16 3.45
CA SER A 53 3.47 5.79 3.97
C SER A 53 3.51 4.76 2.85
N LEU A 54 2.68 4.95 1.81
CA LEU A 54 2.64 4.08 0.64
C LEU A 54 4.00 4.07 -0.07
N ALA A 55 4.61 5.23 -0.31
CA ALA A 55 5.93 5.34 -0.91
C ALA A 55 7.03 4.65 -0.08
N THR A 56 7.00 4.85 1.24
CA THR A 56 7.96 4.24 2.17
C THR A 56 7.88 2.72 2.17
N VAL A 57 6.66 2.18 2.20
CA VAL A 57 6.41 0.74 2.14
C VAL A 57 6.80 0.17 0.78
N CYS A 58 6.47 0.86 -0.32
CA CYS A 58 6.92 0.50 -1.66
C CYS A 58 8.45 0.38 -1.74
N TYR A 59 9.17 1.36 -1.20
CA TYR A 59 10.63 1.34 -1.16
C TYR A 59 11.16 0.13 -0.38
N LYS A 60 10.66 -0.11 0.84
CA LYS A 60 11.08 -1.23 1.70
C LYS A 60 10.84 -2.60 1.04
N ASN A 61 9.74 -2.76 0.30
CA ASN A 61 9.36 -4.02 -0.32
C ASN A 61 9.79 -4.15 -1.79
N ARG A 62 10.55 -3.17 -2.33
CA ARG A 62 10.96 -3.10 -3.74
C ARG A 62 9.78 -3.16 -4.73
N ILE A 63 8.69 -2.47 -4.39
CA ILE A 63 7.46 -2.41 -5.18
C ILE A 63 7.37 -1.05 -5.87
N SER A 64 6.97 -1.05 -7.15
CA SER A 64 6.70 0.18 -7.88
C SER A 64 5.50 0.92 -7.30
N LEU A 65 5.69 2.19 -6.91
CA LEU A 65 4.59 3.04 -6.46
C LEU A 65 3.57 3.29 -7.57
N ASN A 66 4.01 3.38 -8.84
CA ASN A 66 3.10 3.50 -9.99
C ASN A 66 2.22 2.26 -10.12
N TRP A 67 2.77 1.07 -9.91
CA TRP A 67 1.96 -0.14 -9.90
C TRP A 67 0.98 -0.14 -8.72
N LEU A 68 1.41 0.24 -7.53
CA LEU A 68 0.56 0.30 -6.33
C LEU A 68 -0.59 1.31 -6.47
N LEU A 69 -0.35 2.45 -7.11
CA LEU A 69 -1.36 3.50 -7.27
C LEU A 69 -2.26 3.27 -8.50
N LEU A 70 -1.68 2.86 -9.64
CA LEU A 70 -2.33 2.94 -10.96
C LEU A 70 -2.47 1.59 -11.67
N ALA A 71 -1.96 0.50 -11.08
CA ALA A 71 -1.96 -0.86 -11.65
C ALA A 71 -1.17 -0.92 -12.96
N GLN A 72 -0.31 0.06 -13.17
CA GLN A 72 0.55 0.17 -14.32
C GLN A 72 1.86 -0.53 -14.03
N LYS A 73 2.22 -1.49 -14.89
CA LYS A 73 3.57 -2.01 -14.91
C LYS A 73 4.50 -0.87 -15.33
N PRO A 74 5.57 -0.59 -14.58
CA PRO A 74 6.53 0.42 -15.00
C PRO A 74 7.13 -0.02 -16.34
N GLN A 75 6.93 0.79 -17.38
CA GLN A 75 7.50 0.54 -18.71
C GLN A 75 8.98 0.87 -18.76
N TYR A 76 9.44 1.75 -17.85
CA TYR A 76 10.82 2.18 -17.73
C TYR A 76 11.25 2.06 -16.28
N LEU A 77 12.19 1.16 -16.02
CA LEU A 77 13.10 1.20 -14.88
C LEU A 77 14.48 0.96 -15.50
N THR A 78 15.12 2.02 -15.96
CA THR A 78 16.51 1.92 -16.44
C THR A 78 17.39 1.59 -15.25
N THR A 79 18.09 0.46 -15.34
CA THR A 79 19.17 0.11 -14.43
C THR A 79 20.13 1.30 -14.34
N GLN A 80 20.26 1.93 -13.18
CA GLN A 80 21.49 2.64 -12.89
C GLN A 80 22.49 1.57 -12.45
N ALA A 81 23.48 1.35 -13.33
CA ALA A 81 24.75 0.62 -13.21
C ALA A 81 24.83 -0.48 -12.14
#